data_AF-A0A2H1W4T8-F1
#
_entry.id   AF-A0A2H1W4T8-F1
#
_cell.length_a   1.000
_cell.length_b   1.000
_cell.length_c   1.000
_cell.angle_alpha   90.00
_cell.angle_beta   90.00
_cell.angle_gamma   90.00
#
_symmetry.space_group_name_H-M   'P 1'
#
loop_
_entity.id
_entity.type
_entity.pdbx_description
1 polymer ?
#
loop_
_entity_poly.entity_id
_entity_poly.type
_entity_poly.pdbx_seq_one_letter_code
_entity_poly.pdbx_strand_id
1 'polypeptide(L)'
;MASSTLEPGQVIRPIIDHEGVKALAERLYGISVLELKELNGYDDKNYKITEDPNVKNPLITTHSEHGYVLKIMNSMDTQNPSVVEAQNEIMNFLGTRSITCPKPIRNVYGHLHSIESIGGKQHAVRLLQYVPGELLQVVPKSQQLYYQVGEFVANLDNKLEVRAERGTVVYLNI
;
A
#
# COMPACT_ATOMS: atom_id res chain seq x y z
N MET A 1 25.99 0.19 -12.00
CA MET A 1 24.68 -0.43 -12.28
C MET A 1 24.56 -1.65 -11.39
N ALA A 2 23.93 -1.52 -10.22
CA ALA A 2 23.70 -2.68 -9.36
C ALA A 2 22.61 -3.54 -10.02
N SER A 3 22.87 -4.84 -10.18
CA SER A 3 21.91 -5.83 -10.64
C SER A 3 20.64 -5.71 -9.78
N SER A 4 19.49 -5.47 -10.41
CA SER A 4 18.18 -5.36 -9.74
C SER A 4 17.52 -6.73 -9.52
N THR A 5 18.29 -7.81 -9.61
CA THR A 5 17.80 -9.18 -9.54
C THR A 5 18.01 -9.73 -8.13
N LEU A 6 16.98 -10.34 -7.57
CA LEU A 6 17.06 -10.99 -6.26
C LEU A 6 18.05 -12.16 -6.32
N GLU A 7 19.09 -12.10 -5.51
CA GLU A 7 20.04 -13.21 -5.38
C GLU A 7 19.48 -14.29 -4.43
N PRO A 8 19.66 -15.59 -4.71
CA PRO A 8 19.21 -16.66 -3.83
C PRO A 8 19.74 -16.48 -2.39
N GLY A 9 18.83 -16.47 -1.41
CA GLY A 9 19.17 -16.29 0.00
C GLY A 9 19.33 -14.83 0.45
N GLN A 10 19.21 -13.86 -0.45
CA GLN A 10 19.21 -12.45 -0.09
C GLN A 10 17.98 -12.10 0.75
N VAL A 11 18.21 -11.69 2.00
CA VAL A 11 17.11 -11.31 2.92
C VAL A 11 16.63 -9.90 2.58
N ILE A 12 15.54 -9.79 1.82
CA ILE A 12 14.96 -8.48 1.45
C ILE A 12 13.78 -8.08 2.33
N ARG A 13 13.18 -9.06 2.99
CA ARG A 13 12.00 -8.89 3.83
C ARG A 13 12.37 -8.16 5.13
N PRO A 14 11.55 -7.20 5.60
CA PRO A 14 11.85 -6.47 6.83
C PRO A 14 11.88 -7.40 8.05
N ILE A 15 12.87 -7.21 8.92
CA ILE A 15 12.98 -7.92 10.20
C ILE A 15 12.60 -6.96 11.32
N ILE A 16 11.38 -7.11 11.83
CA ILE A 16 10.80 -6.26 12.87
C ILE A 16 9.81 -7.06 13.71
N ASP A 17 9.71 -6.73 15.00
CA ASP A 17 8.76 -7.31 15.94
C ASP A 17 7.50 -6.44 16.06
N HIS A 18 6.52 -6.91 16.85
CA HIS A 18 5.24 -6.21 16.98
C HIS A 18 5.40 -4.85 17.67
N GLU A 19 6.32 -4.72 18.63
CA GLU A 19 6.57 -3.44 19.32
C GLU A 19 7.22 -2.41 18.39
N GLY A 20 8.16 -2.82 17.54
CA GLY A 20 8.70 -1.96 16.49
C GLY A 20 7.63 -1.46 15.52
N VAL A 21 6.68 -2.33 15.15
CA VAL A 21 5.56 -1.95 14.26
C VAL A 21 4.63 -0.94 14.93
N LYS A 22 4.30 -1.14 16.22
CA LYS A 22 3.50 -0.16 17.00
C LYS A 22 4.23 1.18 17.12
N ALA A 23 5.54 1.15 17.40
CA ALA A 23 6.36 2.36 17.48
C ALA A 23 6.41 3.12 16.14
N LEU A 24 6.45 2.41 15.01
CA LEU A 24 6.34 3.03 13.68
C LEU A 24 4.96 3.68 13.47
N ALA A 25 3.87 2.99 13.83
CA ALA A 25 2.52 3.53 13.69
C ALA A 25 2.33 4.81 14.54
N GLU A 26 2.80 4.80 15.78
CA GLU A 26 2.70 5.97 16.67
C GLU A 26 3.59 7.12 16.19
N ARG A 27 4.87 6.85 15.91
CA ARG A 27 5.82 7.91 15.52
C ARG A 27 5.51 8.54 14.17
N LEU A 28 5.14 7.73 13.18
CA LEU A 28 4.93 8.20 11.81
C LEU A 28 3.51 8.69 11.58
N TYR A 29 2.50 8.06 12.20
CA TYR A 29 1.10 8.33 11.89
C TYR A 29 0.30 8.81 13.10
N GLY A 30 0.91 8.96 14.28
CA GLY A 30 0.21 9.40 15.49
C GLY A 30 -0.87 8.41 15.95
N ILE A 31 -0.79 7.14 15.52
CA ILE A 31 -1.78 6.11 15.81
C ILE A 31 -1.28 5.25 16.97
N SER A 32 -2.01 5.25 18.07
CA SER A 32 -1.87 4.22 19.11
C SER A 32 -2.61 2.96 18.66
N VAL A 33 -1.94 1.81 18.70
CA VAL A 33 -2.45 0.54 18.16
C VAL A 33 -3.12 -0.28 19.26
N LEU A 34 -4.43 -0.51 19.14
CA LEU A 34 -5.19 -1.38 20.05
C LEU A 34 -5.01 -2.86 19.70
N GLU A 35 -5.10 -3.17 18.41
CA GLU A 35 -4.92 -4.54 17.89
C GLU A 35 -4.00 -4.50 16.67
N LEU A 36 -3.08 -5.45 16.61
CA LEU A 36 -2.12 -5.63 15.52
C LEU A 36 -2.20 -7.06 15.00
N LYS A 37 -2.46 -7.22 13.70
CA LYS A 37 -2.53 -8.53 13.05
C LYS A 37 -1.66 -8.55 11.80
N GLU A 38 -0.65 -9.43 11.76
CA GLU A 38 0.14 -9.65 10.54
C GLU A 38 -0.74 -10.29 9.45
N LEU A 39 -0.72 -9.70 8.25
CA LEU A 39 -1.34 -10.22 7.04
C LEU A 39 -0.27 -10.86 6.16
N ASN A 40 -0.69 -11.71 5.20
CA ASN A 40 0.25 -12.23 4.22
C ASN A 40 0.82 -11.08 3.37
N GLY A 41 2.13 -10.86 3.47
CA GLY A 41 2.87 -9.83 2.74
C GLY A 41 3.87 -10.38 1.73
N TYR A 42 4.07 -11.69 1.68
CA TYR A 42 5.14 -12.35 0.90
C TYR A 42 6.52 -11.74 1.22
N ASP A 43 7.10 -10.95 0.32
CA ASP A 43 8.38 -10.26 0.52
C ASP A 43 8.27 -8.99 1.39
N ASP A 44 7.06 -8.47 1.56
CA ASP A 44 6.77 -7.33 2.43
C ASP A 44 6.28 -7.79 3.81
N LYS A 45 6.10 -6.83 4.72
CA LYS A 45 5.31 -7.02 5.94
C LYS A 45 4.10 -6.09 5.94
N ASN A 46 2.91 -6.68 6.00
CA ASN A 46 1.64 -5.98 6.06
C ASN A 46 1.00 -6.24 7.43
N TYR A 47 0.65 -5.20 8.16
CA TYR A 47 0.00 -5.31 9.46
C TYR A 47 -1.34 -4.59 9.45
N LYS A 48 -2.42 -5.31 9.70
CA LYS A 48 -3.72 -4.69 9.98
C LYS A 48 -3.68 -4.07 11.37
N ILE A 49 -4.06 -2.81 11.46
CA ILE A 49 -4.10 -2.00 12.67
C ILE A 49 -5.55 -1.62 12.95
N THR A 50 -5.98 -1.93 14.16
CA THR A 50 -7.13 -1.30 14.80
C THR A 50 -6.60 -0.15 15.66
N GLU A 51 -6.98 1.08 15.31
CA GLU A 51 -6.50 2.29 15.99
C GLU A 51 -7.30 2.59 17.27
N ASP A 52 -6.63 3.25 18.22
CA ASP A 52 -7.31 3.98 19.29
C ASP A 52 -8.04 5.20 18.69
N PRO A 53 -9.28 5.51 19.13
CA PRO A 53 -10.02 6.67 18.63
C PRO A 53 -9.28 8.01 18.77
N ASN A 54 -8.34 8.12 19.71
CA ASN A 54 -7.57 9.34 19.96
C ASN A 54 -6.32 9.41 19.06
N VAL A 55 -6.53 9.41 17.74
CA VAL A 55 -5.45 9.57 16.76
C VAL A 55 -4.85 10.97 16.87
N LYS A 56 -3.53 11.05 17.07
CA LYS A 56 -2.79 12.30 17.28
C LYS A 56 -2.42 13.04 15.99
N ASN A 57 -2.59 12.40 14.83
CA ASN A 57 -2.22 12.98 13.54
C ASN A 57 -3.38 13.84 12.98
N PRO A 58 -3.21 15.18 12.90
CA PRO A 58 -4.26 16.08 12.46
C PRO A 58 -4.62 15.94 10.97
N LEU A 59 -3.79 15.25 10.18
CA LEU A 59 -4.05 14.99 8.77
C LEU A 59 -5.00 13.81 8.54
N ILE A 60 -5.24 12.99 9.57
CA ILE A 60 -6.24 11.92 9.55
C ILE A 60 -7.55 12.55 10.03
N THR A 61 -8.31 13.10 9.09
CA THR A 61 -9.58 13.80 9.37
C THR A 61 -10.78 12.87 9.38
N THR A 62 -10.65 11.71 8.73
CA THR A 62 -11.70 10.69 8.65
C THR A 62 -11.10 9.34 9.04
N HIS A 63 -11.62 8.77 10.12
CA HIS A 63 -11.27 7.44 10.58
C HIS A 63 -11.81 6.38 9.61
N SER A 64 -10.99 5.38 9.33
CA SER A 64 -11.42 4.23 8.52
C SER A 64 -12.24 3.28 9.38
N GLU A 65 -13.49 3.02 9.00
CA GLU A 65 -14.40 2.10 9.70
C GLU A 65 -13.77 0.72 9.94
N HIS A 66 -12.92 0.25 9.02
CA HIS A 66 -12.31 -1.07 9.08
C HIS A 66 -10.83 -1.05 9.47
N GLY A 67 -10.32 0.10 9.91
CA GLY A 67 -8.93 0.31 10.29
C GLY A 67 -7.99 0.49 9.09
N TYR A 68 -6.71 0.22 9.35
CA TYR A 68 -5.61 0.52 8.42
C TYR A 68 -4.70 -0.69 8.22
N VAL A 69 -3.86 -0.61 7.20
CA VAL A 69 -2.73 -1.52 6.97
C VAL A 69 -1.44 -0.71 6.97
N LEU A 70 -0.57 -0.97 7.95
CA LEU A 70 0.80 -0.48 7.89
C LEU A 70 1.61 -1.48 7.06
N LYS A 71 2.08 -1.00 5.91
CA LYS A 71 2.88 -1.77 4.96
C LYS A 71 4.34 -1.32 5.05
N ILE A 72 5.21 -2.29 5.29
CA ILE A 72 6.67 -2.14 5.29
C ILE A 72 7.17 -2.90 4.06
N MET A 73 7.60 -2.17 3.04
CA MET A 73 8.07 -2.73 1.78
C MET A 73 9.43 -3.39 1.95
N ASN A 74 9.72 -4.41 1.14
CA ASN A 74 11.04 -5.04 1.09
C ASN A 74 12.14 -4.03 0.70
N SER A 75 13.38 -4.35 1.07
CA SER A 75 14.50 -3.41 0.94
C SER A 75 14.92 -3.15 -0.51
N MET A 76 14.59 -4.05 -1.45
CA MET A 76 14.95 -3.88 -2.86
C MET A 76 13.97 -2.96 -3.57
N ASP A 77 12.68 -3.19 -3.44
CA ASP A 77 11.65 -2.32 -4.04
C ASP A 77 11.71 -0.91 -3.46
N THR A 78 12.13 -0.79 -2.21
CA THR A 78 12.38 0.51 -1.56
C THR A 78 13.44 1.34 -2.29
N GLN A 79 14.38 0.71 -3.02
CA GLN A 79 15.41 1.44 -3.79
C GLN A 79 14.84 2.17 -5.01
N ASN A 80 13.55 2.01 -5.32
CA ASN A 80 12.90 2.71 -6.43
C ASN A 80 11.73 3.60 -5.94
N PRO A 81 12.01 4.77 -5.34
CA PRO A 81 10.97 5.66 -4.80
C PRO A 81 9.92 6.10 -5.82
N SER A 82 10.29 6.26 -7.09
CA SER A 82 9.35 6.69 -8.14
C SER A 82 8.24 5.66 -8.38
N VAL A 83 8.53 4.36 -8.21
CA VAL A 83 7.52 3.31 -8.27
C VAL A 83 6.58 3.38 -7.06
N VAL A 84 7.11 3.70 -5.87
CA VAL A 84 6.30 3.88 -4.65
C VAL A 84 5.34 5.07 -4.82
N GLU A 85 5.83 6.18 -5.37
CA GLU A 85 5.04 7.37 -5.69
C GLU A 85 3.98 7.07 -6.75
N ALA A 86 4.34 6.42 -7.85
CA ALA A 86 3.40 6.04 -8.90
C ALA A 86 2.28 5.13 -8.35
N GLN A 87 2.60 4.16 -7.49
CA GLN A 87 1.60 3.32 -6.81
C GLN A 87 0.62 4.18 -5.97
N ASN A 88 1.15 5.15 -5.22
CA ASN A 88 0.31 6.04 -4.43
C ASN A 88 -0.62 6.91 -5.29
N GLU A 89 -0.09 7.44 -6.40
CA GLU A 89 -0.88 8.25 -7.33
C GLU A 89 -1.97 7.45 -8.04
N ILE A 90 -1.68 6.21 -8.44
CA ILE A 90 -2.67 5.32 -9.04
C ILE A 90 -3.78 5.00 -8.04
N MET A 91 -3.45 4.64 -6.80
CA MET A 91 -4.46 4.38 -5.77
C MET A 91 -5.37 5.60 -5.52
N ASN A 92 -4.80 6.80 -5.42
CA ASN A 92 -5.60 8.03 -5.28
C ASN A 92 -6.50 8.27 -6.51
N PHE A 93 -5.96 8.08 -7.71
CA PHE A 93 -6.70 8.26 -8.96
C PHE A 93 -7.86 7.27 -9.14
N LEU A 94 -7.67 6.02 -8.74
CA LEU A 94 -8.70 4.98 -8.79
C LEU A 94 -9.78 5.24 -7.74
N GLY A 95 -9.39 5.71 -6.56
CA GLY A 95 -10.31 6.11 -5.51
C GLY A 95 -11.30 7.22 -5.91
N THR A 96 -10.93 8.10 -6.84
CA THR A 96 -11.85 9.14 -7.36
C THR A 96 -12.76 8.63 -8.49
N ARG A 97 -12.58 7.39 -8.96
CA ARG A 97 -13.34 6.79 -10.08
C ARG A 97 -14.17 5.60 -9.65
N SER A 98 -14.56 5.55 -8.38
CA SER A 98 -15.39 4.48 -7.82
C SER A 98 -14.79 3.08 -8.04
N ILE A 99 -13.46 2.97 -8.04
CA ILE A 99 -12.78 1.68 -7.90
C ILE A 99 -12.46 1.50 -6.43
N THR A 100 -12.91 0.38 -5.86
CA THR A 100 -12.57 0.00 -4.49
C THR A 100 -11.11 -0.41 -4.43
N CYS A 101 -10.28 0.46 -3.85
CA CYS A 101 -8.87 0.17 -3.62
C CYS A 101 -8.41 0.81 -2.29
N PRO A 102 -7.32 0.30 -1.68
CA PRO A 102 -6.70 0.94 -0.53
C PRO A 102 -6.32 2.39 -0.83
N LYS A 103 -6.54 3.29 0.13
CA LYS A 103 -6.17 4.71 0.02
C LYS A 103 -4.93 5.01 0.85
N PRO A 104 -3.86 5.59 0.26
CA PRO A 104 -2.70 6.04 1.01
C PRO A 104 -3.04 7.15 2.01
N ILE A 105 -2.52 7.02 3.23
CA ILE A 105 -2.72 7.99 4.32
C ILE A 105 -1.43 8.77 4.53
N ARG A 106 -1.56 10.08 4.74
CA ARG A 106 -0.41 10.94 5.03
C ARG A 106 0.10 10.72 6.45
N ASN A 107 1.41 10.59 6.59
CA ASN A 107 2.10 10.60 7.87
C ASN A 107 2.04 12.00 8.51
N VAL A 108 2.48 12.14 9.77
CA VAL A 108 2.44 13.42 10.51
C VAL A 108 3.24 14.55 9.84
N TYR A 109 4.13 14.21 8.91
CA TYR A 109 4.93 15.16 8.12
C TYR A 109 4.28 15.51 6.78
N GLY A 110 3.11 14.96 6.46
CA GLY A 110 2.39 15.21 5.21
C GLY A 110 2.81 14.31 4.03
N HIS A 111 3.74 13.38 4.22
CA HIS A 111 4.20 12.46 3.17
C HIS A 111 3.37 11.16 3.13
N LEU A 112 3.26 10.54 1.94
CA LEU A 112 2.51 9.27 1.75
C LEU A 112 3.33 8.01 2.08
N HIS A 113 4.63 8.18 2.35
CA HIS A 113 5.51 7.13 2.84
C HIS A 113 6.67 7.76 3.62
N SER A 114 7.37 6.95 4.40
CA SER A 114 8.66 7.29 5.03
C SER A 114 9.68 6.20 4.72
N ILE A 115 10.97 6.56 4.65
CA ILE A 115 12.05 5.58 4.53
C ILE A 115 12.64 5.36 5.91
N GLU A 116 12.55 4.12 6.41
CA GLU A 116 12.97 3.76 7.75
C GLU A 116 14.10 2.72 7.72
N SER A 117 15.03 2.82 8.66
CA SER A 117 16.07 1.81 8.85
C SER A 117 15.55 0.70 9.76
N ILE A 118 15.31 -0.48 9.22
CA ILE A 118 14.74 -1.64 9.92
C ILE A 118 15.64 -2.84 9.65
N GLY A 119 16.15 -3.48 10.70
CA GLY A 119 17.06 -4.63 10.55
C GLY A 119 18.35 -4.30 9.75
N GLY A 120 18.81 -3.04 9.79
CA GLY A 120 20.01 -2.60 9.08
C GLY A 120 19.81 -2.32 7.58
N LYS A 121 18.57 -2.32 7.08
CA LYS A 121 18.22 -2.00 5.69
C LYS A 121 17.17 -0.89 5.63
N GLN A 122 17.13 -0.20 4.50
CA GLN A 122 16.15 0.84 4.25
C GLN A 122 14.86 0.23 3.71
N HIS A 123 13.73 0.59 4.33
CA HIS A 123 12.41 0.10 3.98
C HIS A 123 11.42 1.26 3.86
N ALA A 124 10.63 1.28 2.78
CA ALA A 124 9.53 2.22 2.64
C ALA A 124 8.35 1.77 3.52
N VAL A 125 7.92 2.64 4.42
CA VAL A 125 6.80 2.44 5.34
C VAL A 125 5.65 3.34 4.93
N ARG A 126 4.49 2.75 4.63
CA ARG A 126 3.27 3.47 4.26
C ARG A 126 2.05 2.96 5.00
N LEU A 127 1.11 3.85 5.30
CA LEU A 127 -0.19 3.50 5.87
C LEU A 127 -1.25 3.55 4.77
N LEU A 128 -2.03 2.48 4.65
CA LEU A 128 -3.11 2.35 3.69
C LEU A 128 -4.43 2.12 4.41
N GLN A 129 -5.53 2.64 3.89
CA GLN A 129 -6.86 2.25 4.35
C GLN A 129 -7.09 0.75 4.13
N TYR A 130 -7.59 0.04 5.16
CA TYR A 130 -7.94 -1.36 5.00
C TYR A 130 -9.24 -1.50 4.19
N VAL A 131 -9.20 -2.36 3.16
CA VAL A 131 -10.38 -2.73 2.38
C VAL A 131 -10.84 -4.11 2.85
N PRO A 132 -12.05 -4.24 3.42
CA PRO A 132 -12.57 -5.53 3.85
C PRO A 132 -12.83 -6.42 2.64
N GLY A 133 -12.57 -7.72 2.80
CA GLY A 133 -12.81 -8.71 1.75
C GLY A 133 -12.17 -10.06 2.08
N GLU A 134 -12.50 -11.04 1.26
CA GLU A 134 -11.97 -12.40 1.34
C GLU A 134 -10.99 -12.65 0.19
N LEU A 135 -9.97 -13.48 0.43
CA LEU A 135 -9.04 -13.87 -0.61
C LEU A 135 -9.73 -14.74 -1.66
N LEU A 136 -9.51 -14.45 -2.94
CA LEU A 136 -10.08 -15.24 -4.05
C LEU A 136 -9.73 -16.74 -3.94
N GLN A 137 -8.60 -17.07 -3.32
CA GLN A 137 -8.18 -18.44 -3.05
C GLN A 137 -9.15 -19.21 -2.13
N VAL A 138 -9.81 -18.55 -1.18
CA VAL A 138 -10.70 -19.22 -0.22
C VAL A 138 -12.17 -19.15 -0.61
N VAL A 139 -12.55 -18.19 -1.46
CA VAL A 139 -13.94 -18.04 -1.95
C VAL A 139 -14.32 -19.19 -2.90
N PRO A 140 -15.54 -19.76 -2.83
CA PRO A 140 -16.02 -20.77 -3.77
C PRO A 140 -15.99 -20.27 -5.22
N LYS A 141 -15.44 -21.09 -6.12
CA LYS A 141 -15.24 -20.70 -7.52
C LYS A 141 -16.52 -20.97 -8.29
N SER A 142 -17.03 -19.96 -8.97
CA SER A 142 -18.23 -20.05 -9.79
C SER A 142 -18.02 -19.29 -11.11
N GLN A 143 -18.81 -19.63 -12.13
CA GLN A 143 -18.79 -18.89 -13.40
C GLN A 143 -19.12 -17.40 -13.19
N GLN A 144 -20.06 -17.11 -12.28
CA GLN A 144 -20.42 -15.75 -11.92
C GLN A 144 -19.25 -14.97 -11.30
N LEU A 145 -18.49 -15.60 -10.40
CA LEU A 145 -17.31 -14.98 -9.81
C LEU A 145 -16.25 -14.65 -10.87
N TYR A 146 -15.99 -15.56 -11.81
CA TYR A 146 -15.05 -15.29 -12.90
C TYR A 146 -15.52 -14.18 -13.83
N TYR A 147 -16.83 -14.13 -14.13
CA TYR A 147 -17.42 -13.03 -14.90
C TYR A 147 -17.21 -11.68 -14.19
N GLN A 148 -17.48 -11.62 -12.88
CA GLN A 148 -17.28 -10.40 -12.08
C GLN A 148 -15.80 -9.98 -12.01
N VAL A 149 -14.87 -10.93 -11.91
CA VAL A 149 -13.43 -10.64 -11.99
C VAL A 149 -13.09 -10.03 -13.35
N GLY A 150 -13.62 -10.59 -14.45
CA GLY A 150 -13.42 -10.06 -15.80
C GLY A 150 -13.97 -8.64 -15.96
N GLU A 151 -15.20 -8.39 -15.50
CA GLU A 151 -15.82 -7.06 -15.50
C GLU A 151 -14.99 -6.06 -14.69
N PHE A 152 -14.52 -6.46 -13.51
CA PHE A 152 -13.67 -5.60 -12.68
C PHE A 152 -12.34 -5.25 -13.36
N VAL A 153 -11.65 -6.24 -13.96
CA VAL A 153 -10.38 -6.02 -14.66
C VAL A 153 -10.58 -5.12 -15.86
N ALA A 154 -11.62 -5.33 -16.67
CA ALA A 154 -11.92 -4.46 -17.81
C ALA A 154 -12.24 -3.02 -17.37
N ASN A 155 -13.01 -2.86 -16.29
CA ASN A 155 -13.31 -1.54 -15.73
C ASN A 155 -12.06 -0.83 -15.17
N LEU A 156 -11.16 -1.58 -14.53
CA LEU A 156 -9.89 -1.05 -14.03
C LEU A 156 -9.01 -0.57 -15.19
N ASP A 157 -8.86 -1.41 -16.22
CA ASP A 157 -8.04 -1.13 -17.40
C ASP A 157 -8.52 0.13 -18.15
N ASN A 158 -9.82 0.20 -18.48
CA ASN A 158 -10.44 1.37 -19.09
C ASN A 158 -10.20 2.67 -18.29
N LYS A 159 -10.22 2.60 -16.96
CA LYS A 159 -9.98 3.77 -16.11
C LYS A 159 -8.51 4.21 -16.12
N LEU A 160 -7.58 3.27 -16.25
CA LEU A 160 -6.15 3.54 -16.31
C LEU A 160 -5.73 4.09 -17.69
N GLU A 161 -6.35 3.63 -18.79
CA GLU A 161 -6.09 4.18 -20.14
C GLU A 161 -6.37 5.69 -20.21
N VAL A 162 -7.48 6.16 -19.60
CA VAL A 162 -7.83 7.59 -19.52
C VAL A 162 -6.74 8.44 -18.81
N ARG A 163 -5.88 7.81 -17.99
CA ARG A 163 -4.73 8.49 -17.38
C ARG A 163 -3.53 8.56 -18.32
N ALA A 164 -3.28 7.53 -19.12
CA ALA A 164 -2.18 7.50 -20.09
C ALA A 164 -2.35 8.61 -21.15
N GLU A 165 -3.59 8.86 -21.59
CA GLU A 165 -3.89 9.94 -22.54
C GLU A 165 -3.66 11.35 -21.97
N ARG A 166 -3.74 11.51 -20.63
CA ARG A 166 -3.49 12.79 -19.94
C ARG A 166 -2.03 12.97 -19.51
N GLY A 167 -1.22 11.91 -19.57
CA GLY A 167 0.22 11.93 -19.33
C GLY A 167 0.97 11.91 -20.66
N THR A 168 1.04 13.05 -21.33
CA THR A 168 1.90 13.26 -22.51
C THR A 168 1.59 12.36 -23.72
N VAL A 169 0.58 12.73 -24.50
CA VAL A 169 0.64 12.50 -25.95
C VAL A 169 1.44 13.67 -26.54
N VAL A 170 2.77 13.55 -26.59
CA VAL A 170 3.54 14.29 -27.60
C VAL A 170 3.24 13.59 -28.90
N TYR A 171 2.30 14.13 -29.67
CA TYR A 171 2.28 13.90 -31.11
C TYR A 171 3.59 14.46 -31.66
N LEU A 172 4.59 13.60 -31.88
CA LEU A 172 5.59 13.88 -32.89
C LEU A 172 5.02 13.42 -34.22
N ASN A 173 4.28 14.33 -34.85
CA ASN A 173 4.09 14.32 -36.30
C ASN A 173 5.39 14.81 -36.94
N ILE A 174 6.28 13.89 -37.30
CA ILE A 174 7.06 13.80 -38.56
C ILE A 174 7.86 12.50 -38.59
#